data_AF-A0A552ZFT6-F1
#
_entry.id   AF-A0A552ZFT6-F1
#
_cell.length_a   1.000
_cell.length_b   1.000
_cell.length_c   1.000
_cell.angle_alpha   90.00
_cell.angle_beta   90.00
_cell.angle_gamma   90.00
#
_symmetry.space_group_name_H-M   'P 1'
#
loop_
_entity.id
_entity.type
_entity.pdbx_description
1 polymer ?
#
loop_
_entity_poly.entity_id
_entity_poly.type
_entity_poly.pdbx_seq_one_letter_code
_entity_poly.pdbx_strand_id
1 'polypeptide(L)'
;MIAGALGAGAVLACAASPAQAQPNCTAADLAGIMAGVTASTSAYLFTHPQVNDFFTSLKDVPKDQRQSALADYASANPQVQAELQGIRQPAVDFRNRCG
;
A
#
# COMPACT_ATOMS: atom_id res chain seq x y z
N MET A 1 -48.62 3.32 10.73
CA MET A 1 -49.65 2.41 10.18
C MET A 1 -49.60 2.49 8.66
N ILE A 2 -48.93 1.54 8.01
CA ILE A 2 -49.40 0.81 6.82
C ILE A 2 -48.71 -0.56 6.94
N ALA A 3 -49.51 -1.60 7.06
CA ALA A 3 -49.11 -2.99 7.13
C ALA A 3 -49.30 -3.64 5.75
N GLY A 4 -48.55 -4.71 5.49
CA GLY A 4 -48.76 -5.64 4.37
C GLY A 4 -47.50 -5.76 3.48
N ALA A 5 -47.08 -6.93 3.02
CA ALA A 5 -47.62 -8.28 3.14
C ALA A 5 -46.48 -9.27 2.80
N LEU A 6 -46.54 -10.46 3.38
CA LEU A 6 -45.68 -11.59 3.07
C LEU A 6 -45.90 -12.01 1.60
N GLY A 7 -44.84 -11.96 0.79
CA GLY A 7 -44.80 -12.50 -0.56
C GLY A 7 -43.71 -13.57 -0.65
N ALA A 8 -44.13 -14.81 -0.92
CA ALA A 8 -43.26 -15.95 -1.15
C ALA A 8 -42.36 -15.71 -2.38
N GLY A 9 -41.07 -15.48 -2.15
CA GLY A 9 -40.05 -15.45 -3.18
C GLY A 9 -39.05 -16.57 -2.91
N ALA A 10 -39.16 -17.69 -3.61
CA ALA A 10 -38.06 -18.63 -3.78
C ALA A 10 -37.03 -17.99 -4.72
N VAL A 11 -36.32 -16.99 -4.22
CA VAL A 11 -35.07 -16.54 -4.83
C VAL A 11 -34.07 -17.65 -4.59
N LEU A 12 -33.74 -18.38 -5.66
CA LEU A 12 -32.52 -19.16 -5.76
C LEU A 12 -31.35 -18.21 -5.48
N ALA A 13 -30.99 -18.09 -4.22
CA ALA A 13 -29.75 -17.48 -3.80
C ALA A 13 -28.65 -18.40 -4.32
N CYS A 14 -28.06 -18.05 -5.47
CA CYS A 14 -26.72 -18.49 -5.81
C CYS A 14 -25.81 -17.98 -4.68
N ALA A 15 -25.68 -18.78 -3.61
CA ALA A 15 -24.66 -18.61 -2.62
C ALA A 15 -23.34 -18.96 -3.31
N ALA A 16 -22.81 -18.03 -4.10
CA ALA A 16 -21.38 -17.89 -4.22
C ALA A 16 -20.93 -17.57 -2.80
N SER A 17 -20.57 -18.60 -2.02
CA SER A 17 -19.87 -18.39 -0.77
C SER A 17 -18.71 -17.45 -1.11
N PRO A 18 -18.67 -16.22 -0.55
CA PRO A 18 -17.48 -15.41 -0.72
C PRO A 18 -16.35 -16.30 -0.22
N ALA A 19 -15.33 -16.52 -1.05
CA ALA A 19 -14.08 -17.09 -0.58
C ALA A 19 -13.75 -16.27 0.67
N GLN A 20 -13.88 -16.87 1.84
CA GLN A 20 -13.83 -16.14 3.09
C GLN A 20 -12.40 -15.64 3.17
N ALA A 21 -12.18 -14.38 2.79
CA ALA A 21 -10.87 -13.78 2.80
C ALA A 21 -10.30 -14.06 4.19
N GLN A 22 -9.08 -14.59 4.25
CA GLN A 22 -8.43 -14.79 5.53
C GLN A 22 -8.57 -13.50 6.34
N PRO A 23 -8.84 -13.59 7.66
CA PRO A 23 -9.06 -12.40 8.47
C PRO A 23 -7.87 -11.45 8.30
N ASN A 24 -8.15 -10.18 7.99
CA ASN A 24 -7.18 -9.13 7.70
C ASN A 24 -6.43 -9.24 6.35
N CYS A 25 -6.97 -9.96 5.36
CA CYS A 25 -6.44 -10.04 4.00
C CYS A 25 -7.38 -9.39 2.96
N THR A 26 -8.04 -8.31 3.32
CA THR A 26 -8.94 -7.58 2.43
C THR A 26 -8.24 -6.40 1.73
N ALA A 27 -8.89 -5.85 0.71
CA ALA A 27 -8.44 -4.60 0.09
C ALA A 27 -8.42 -3.43 1.09
N ALA A 28 -9.34 -3.40 2.07
CA ALA A 28 -9.36 -2.38 3.11
C ALA A 28 -8.13 -2.47 4.02
N ASP A 29 -7.71 -3.69 4.37
CA ASP A 29 -6.51 -3.94 5.17
C ASP A 29 -5.25 -3.47 4.44
N LEU A 30 -5.11 -3.83 3.15
CA LEU A 30 -4.00 -3.37 2.33
C LEU A 30 -3.96 -1.85 2.22
N ALA A 31 -5.11 -1.20 1.99
CA ALA A 31 -5.19 0.25 1.89
C ALA A 31 -4.73 0.93 3.19
N GLY A 32 -5.15 0.41 4.36
CA GLY A 32 -4.71 0.91 5.65
C GLY A 32 -3.20 0.79 5.85
N ILE A 33 -2.61 -0.35 5.47
CA ILE A 33 -1.16 -0.56 5.53
C ILE A 33 -0.42 0.43 4.64
N MET A 34 -0.85 0.59 3.39
CA MET A 34 -0.21 1.49 2.43
C MET A 34 -0.34 2.97 2.85
N ALA A 35 -1.45 3.35 3.47
CA ALA A 35 -1.61 4.67 4.07
C ALA A 35 -0.58 4.91 5.18
N GLY A 36 -0.38 3.92 6.07
CA GLY A 36 0.66 3.95 7.11
C GLY A 36 2.07 4.09 6.52
N VAL A 37 2.43 3.26 5.54
CA VAL A 37 3.72 3.33 4.83
C VAL A 37 3.95 4.73 4.23
N THR A 38 2.92 5.32 3.63
CA THR A 38 3.00 6.65 3.02
C THR A 38 3.20 7.73 4.07
N ALA A 39 2.46 7.67 5.19
CA ALA A 39 2.63 8.60 6.31
C ALA A 39 4.04 8.51 6.93
N SER A 40 4.53 7.29 7.18
CA SER A 40 5.89 7.07 7.68
C SER A 40 6.96 7.56 6.71
N THR A 41 6.75 7.37 5.39
CA THR A 41 7.64 7.92 4.36
C THR A 41 7.66 9.45 4.41
N SER A 42 6.51 10.11 4.56
CA SER A 42 6.45 11.58 4.69
C SER A 42 7.23 12.07 5.91
N ALA A 43 7.03 11.44 7.08
CA ALA A 43 7.77 11.79 8.30
C ALA A 43 9.28 11.57 8.14
N TYR A 44 9.69 10.48 7.47
CA TYR A 44 11.08 10.20 7.17
C TYR A 44 11.70 11.30 6.29
N LEU A 45 11.02 11.69 5.21
CA LEU A 45 11.53 12.73 4.30
C LEU A 45 11.67 14.09 5.01
N PHE A 46 10.74 14.46 5.90
CA PHE A 46 10.87 15.71 6.67
C PHE A 46 12.03 15.69 7.68
N THR A 47 12.44 14.52 8.14
CA THR A 47 13.60 14.37 9.05
C THR A 47 14.92 14.11 8.32
N HIS A 48 14.85 13.83 7.01
CA HIS A 48 16.00 13.54 6.15
C HIS A 48 16.01 14.52 4.95
N PRO A 49 16.36 15.80 5.16
CA PRO A 49 16.25 16.83 4.13
C PRO A 49 17.02 16.49 2.84
N GLN A 50 18.22 15.91 2.97
CA GLN A 50 19.00 15.45 1.82
C GLN A 50 18.30 14.36 0.98
N VAL A 51 17.52 13.48 1.62
CA VAL A 51 16.76 12.45 0.92
C VAL A 51 15.54 13.08 0.27
N ASN A 52 14.86 13.98 0.97
CA ASN A 52 13.74 14.74 0.44
C ASN A 52 14.10 15.56 -0.80
N ASP A 53 15.26 16.24 -0.78
CA ASP A 53 15.76 17.01 -1.91
C ASP A 53 16.03 16.12 -3.12
N PHE A 54 16.63 14.93 -2.92
CA PHE A 54 16.83 13.96 -3.98
C PHE A 54 15.49 13.51 -4.59
N PHE A 55 14.53 13.04 -3.78
CA PHE A 55 13.23 12.61 -4.29
C PHE A 55 12.44 13.74 -4.96
N THR A 56 12.58 14.98 -4.48
CA THR A 56 12.00 16.18 -5.08
C THR A 56 12.63 16.48 -6.44
N SER A 57 13.95 16.33 -6.58
CA SER A 57 14.68 16.56 -7.83
C SER A 57 14.25 15.62 -8.97
N LEU A 58 13.73 14.43 -8.64
CA LEU A 58 13.25 13.46 -9.63
C LEU A 58 12.08 13.99 -10.49
N LYS A 59 11.42 15.09 -10.09
CA LYS A 59 10.40 15.75 -10.91
C LYS A 59 10.94 16.26 -12.25
N ASP A 60 12.23 16.58 -12.30
CA ASP A 60 12.92 17.12 -13.48
C ASP A 60 13.65 16.02 -14.27
N VAL A 61 13.65 14.77 -13.78
CA VAL A 61 14.34 13.63 -14.42
C VAL A 61 13.40 12.95 -15.43
N PRO A 62 13.87 12.69 -16.67
CA PRO A 62 13.11 11.93 -17.67
C PRO A 62 12.61 10.58 -17.14
N LYS A 63 11.40 10.16 -17.57
CA LYS A 63 10.74 8.98 -16.98
C LYS A 63 11.52 7.68 -17.14
N ASP A 64 12.23 7.55 -18.25
CA ASP A 64 13.12 6.44 -18.62
C ASP A 64 14.41 6.42 -17.79
N GLN A 65 14.83 7.56 -17.22
CA GLN A 65 16.05 7.68 -16.44
C GLN A 65 15.83 7.59 -14.92
N ARG A 66 14.57 7.78 -14.45
CA ARG A 66 14.24 7.78 -13.01
C ARG A 66 14.63 6.48 -12.30
N GLN A 67 14.43 5.32 -12.91
CA GLN A 67 14.85 4.04 -12.30
C GLN A 67 16.36 3.97 -12.08
N SER A 68 17.17 4.42 -13.05
CA SER A 68 18.63 4.46 -12.90
C SER A 68 19.03 5.39 -11.77
N ALA A 69 18.50 6.61 -11.75
CA ALA A 69 18.81 7.58 -10.69
C ALA A 69 18.46 7.06 -9.29
N LEU A 70 17.34 6.35 -9.13
CA LEU A 70 16.96 5.70 -7.88
C LEU A 70 17.93 4.57 -7.49
N ALA A 71 18.36 3.76 -8.45
CA ALA A 71 19.31 2.67 -8.20
C ALA A 71 20.69 3.20 -7.81
N ASP A 72 21.19 4.21 -8.53
CA ASP A 72 22.45 4.88 -8.23
C ASP A 72 22.43 5.48 -6.83
N TYR A 73 21.36 6.20 -6.50
CA TYR A 73 21.17 6.79 -5.18
C TYR A 73 21.11 5.73 -4.07
N ALA A 74 20.37 4.63 -4.27
CA ALA A 74 20.31 3.54 -3.29
C ALA A 74 21.67 2.88 -3.08
N SER A 75 22.43 2.64 -4.15
CA SER A 75 23.77 2.04 -4.07
C SER A 75 24.77 2.93 -3.32
N ALA A 76 24.67 4.24 -3.47
CA ALA A 76 25.49 5.22 -2.77
C ALA A 76 25.04 5.44 -1.31
N ASN A 77 23.80 5.12 -0.98
CA ASN A 77 23.19 5.37 0.33
C ASN A 77 22.56 4.09 0.92
N PRO A 78 23.37 3.07 1.27
CA PRO A 78 22.86 1.79 1.78
C PRO A 78 22.07 1.93 3.08
N GLN A 79 22.39 2.93 3.92
CA GLN A 79 21.61 3.23 5.12
C GLN A 79 20.20 3.73 4.78
N VAL A 80 20.08 4.72 3.89
CA VAL A 80 18.78 5.24 3.42
C VAL A 80 17.96 4.13 2.78
N GLN A 81 18.61 3.26 2.01
CA GLN A 81 17.96 2.09 1.43
C GLN A 81 17.38 1.17 2.53
N ALA A 82 18.17 0.84 3.56
CA ALA A 82 17.71 -0.01 4.66
C ALA A 82 16.55 0.64 5.44
N GLU A 83 16.60 1.95 5.69
CA GLU A 83 15.55 2.69 6.38
C GLU A 83 14.24 2.72 5.58
N LEU A 84 14.31 3.00 4.27
CA LEU A 84 13.15 2.97 3.38
C LEU A 84 12.61 1.55 3.20
N GLN A 85 13.46 0.52 3.22
CA GLN A 85 13.03 -0.88 3.27
C GLN A 85 12.28 -1.19 4.57
N GLY A 86 12.78 -0.67 5.71
CA GLY A 86 12.14 -0.73 7.01
C GLY A 86 10.72 -0.16 6.99
N ILE A 87 10.56 1.05 6.43
CA ILE A 87 9.26 1.72 6.29
C ILE A 87 8.26 0.89 5.46
N ARG A 88 8.75 0.12 4.49
CA ARG A 88 7.91 -0.69 3.58
C ARG A 88 7.67 -2.12 4.08
N GLN A 89 8.33 -2.56 5.16
CA GLN A 89 8.16 -3.93 5.69
C GLN A 89 6.71 -4.34 5.90
N PRO A 90 5.81 -3.48 6.45
CA PRO A 90 4.42 -3.88 6.66
C PRO A 90 3.68 -4.32 5.38
N ALA A 91 4.03 -3.72 4.23
CA ALA A 91 3.45 -4.11 2.95
C ALA A 91 4.04 -5.44 2.42
N VAL A 92 5.33 -5.69 2.67
CA VAL A 92 5.99 -6.96 2.35
C VAL A 92 5.40 -8.09 3.19
N ASP A 93 5.27 -7.86 4.50
CA ASP A 93 4.68 -8.83 5.43
C ASP A 93 3.24 -9.16 5.07
N PHE A 94 2.45 -8.16 4.67
CA PHE A 94 1.09 -8.37 4.16
C PHE A 94 1.11 -9.23 2.90
N ARG A 95 1.98 -8.93 1.92
CA ARG A 95 2.09 -9.72 0.70
C ARG A 95 2.47 -11.18 0.99
N ASN A 96 3.42 -11.40 1.90
CA ASN A 96 3.84 -12.75 2.26
C ASN A 96 2.75 -13.56 2.97
N ARG A 97 1.83 -12.88 3.66
CA ARG A 97 0.71 -13.51 4.40
C ARG A 97 -0.55 -13.70 3.55
N CYS A 98 -0.85 -12.77 2.64
CA CYS A 98 -2.14 -12.65 1.96
C CYS A 98 -2.06 -12.70 0.41
N GLY A 99 -0.86 -12.83 -0.15
CA GLY A 99 -0.58 -12.74 -1.59
C GLY A 99 -0.64 -14.04 -2.37
#